data_AF-A0A835CKK6-F1
#
_entry.id   AF-A0A835CKK6-F1
#
_cell.length_a   1.000
_cell.length_b   1.000
_cell.length_c   1.000
_cell.angle_alpha   90.00
_cell.angle_beta   90.00
_cell.angle_gamma   90.00
#
_symmetry.space_group_name_H-M   'P 1'
#
loop_
_entity.id
_entity.type
_entity.pdbx_description
1 polymer ?
#
loop_
_entity_poly.entity_id
_entity_poly.type
_entity_poly.pdbx_seq_one_letter_code
_entity_poly.pdbx_strand_id
1 'polypeptide(L)'
;MAVKDPSSPHGLRLVIEDYPFAVDGLEAWWKELVEVGHADHKDKSWWPKMQTRQDLIQTCTIIIWTSSALHAAVNFGHRRLLPEEGTKEYEEMKTNPERALLKTITPKLQTLIDLSVIEILSRHASDEVYLGTRDNPNWTSDEKPLEAFKRFGKTLEEIEVKLVKRNEEGSLRNRIGPVNMPYTLLYPTSEEGLTARGIPNSISI
;
A
#
# COMPACT_ATOMS: atom_id res chain seq x y z
N MET A 1 13.50 18.39 -19.72
CA MET A 1 14.85 17.82 -19.47
C MET A 1 15.20 16.66 -20.39
N ALA A 2 14.23 15.97 -21.03
CA ALA A 2 14.46 15.04 -22.14
C ALA A 2 13.38 15.23 -23.22
N VAL A 3 13.70 14.88 -24.46
CA VAL A 3 12.78 14.89 -25.61
C VAL A 3 12.66 13.49 -26.20
N LYS A 4 11.52 13.19 -26.83
CA LYS A 4 11.32 11.91 -27.51
C LYS A 4 12.25 11.84 -28.71
N ASP A 5 13.07 10.79 -28.74
CA ASP A 5 14.03 10.56 -29.81
C ASP A 5 14.03 9.07 -30.17
N PRO A 6 13.31 8.66 -31.22
CA PRO A 6 13.26 7.26 -31.67
C PRO A 6 14.63 6.70 -32.09
N SER A 7 15.63 7.56 -32.34
CA SER A 7 16.98 7.16 -32.72
C SER A 7 17.92 6.98 -31.52
N SER A 8 17.53 7.44 -30.32
CA SER A 8 18.25 7.19 -29.08
C SER A 8 18.02 5.76 -28.57
N PRO A 9 19.03 5.09 -27.96
CA PRO A 9 18.90 3.73 -27.43
C PRO A 9 17.69 3.51 -26.51
N HIS A 10 17.26 4.56 -25.81
CA HIS A 10 16.15 4.51 -24.84
C HIS A 10 14.88 5.24 -25.31
N GLY A 11 14.81 5.66 -26.58
CA GLY A 11 13.66 6.37 -27.15
C GLY A 11 13.48 7.81 -26.64
N LEU A 12 14.45 8.30 -25.87
CA LEU A 12 14.50 9.63 -25.26
C LEU A 12 15.94 10.16 -25.38
N ARG A 13 16.08 11.44 -25.72
CA ARG A 13 17.35 12.16 -25.72
C ARG A 13 17.29 13.25 -24.66
N LEU A 14 18.29 13.33 -23.78
CA LEU A 14 18.36 14.42 -22.82
C LEU A 14 18.56 15.75 -23.57
N VAL A 15 17.92 16.81 -23.08
CA VAL A 15 18.11 18.16 -23.64
C VAL A 15 19.50 18.70 -23.30
N ILE A 16 20.10 18.19 -22.22
CA ILE A 16 21.48 18.41 -21.81
C ILE A 16 22.13 17.02 -21.76
N GLU A 17 23.05 16.73 -22.68
CA GLU A 17 23.61 15.38 -22.88
C GLU A 17 24.41 14.88 -21.66
N ASP A 18 25.08 15.79 -20.94
CA ASP A 18 25.79 15.52 -19.69
C ASP A 18 25.09 16.22 -18.53
N TYR A 19 23.89 15.74 -18.17
CA TYR A 19 23.17 16.20 -16.99
C TYR A 19 23.37 15.18 -15.86
N PRO A 20 24.33 15.41 -14.93
CA PRO A 20 24.76 14.38 -13.98
C PRO A 20 23.62 13.86 -13.12
N PHE A 21 22.64 14.71 -12.81
CA PHE A 21 21.47 14.31 -12.02
C PHE A 21 20.50 13.37 -12.77
N ALA A 22 20.36 13.50 -14.09
CA ALA A 22 19.47 12.62 -14.86
C ALA A 22 20.17 11.37 -15.41
N VAL A 23 21.47 11.45 -15.69
CA VAL A 23 22.26 10.31 -16.17
C VAL A 23 22.72 9.47 -14.97
N ASP A 24 23.44 10.07 -14.03
CA ASP A 24 24.02 9.33 -12.90
C ASP A 24 23.02 9.15 -11.75
N GLY A 25 22.08 10.08 -11.58
CA GLY A 25 21.20 10.09 -10.41
C GLY A 25 20.28 8.87 -10.32
N LEU A 26 19.73 8.39 -11.44
CA LEU A 26 18.85 7.20 -11.42
C LEU A 26 19.65 5.92 -11.14
N GLU A 27 20.81 5.77 -11.79
CA GLU A 27 21.67 4.61 -11.58
C GLU A 27 22.25 4.59 -10.17
N ALA A 28 22.70 5.73 -9.66
CA ALA A 28 23.20 5.89 -8.30
C ALA A 28 22.12 5.57 -7.27
N TRP A 29 20.91 6.12 -7.43
CA TRP A 29 19.78 5.83 -6.55
C TRP A 29 19.46 4.33 -6.49
N TRP A 30 19.34 3.69 -7.66
CA TRP A 30 18.99 2.27 -7.71
C TRP A 30 20.10 1.39 -7.12
N LYS A 31 21.36 1.72 -7.42
CA LYS A 31 22.51 1.03 -6.87
C LYS A 31 22.56 1.14 -5.35
N GLU A 32 22.38 2.33 -4.80
CA GLU A 32 22.37 2.54 -3.34
C GLU A 32 21.21 1.78 -2.68
N LEU A 33 20.01 1.81 -3.28
CA LEU A 33 18.85 1.08 -2.77
C LEU A 33 19.13 -0.42 -2.66
N VAL A 34 19.72 -1.04 -3.69
CA VAL A 34 19.99 -2.48 -3.74
C VAL A 34 21.22 -2.87 -2.92
N GLU A 35 22.33 -2.15 -3.07
CA GLU A 35 23.61 -2.53 -2.49
C GLU A 35 23.79 -2.09 -1.03
N VAL A 36 23.04 -1.07 -0.60
CA VAL A 36 23.10 -0.51 0.76
C VAL A 36 21.77 -0.69 1.48
N GLY A 37 20.67 -0.16 0.91
CA GLY A 37 19.35 -0.19 1.55
C GLY A 37 18.82 -1.62 1.81
N HIS A 38 19.02 -2.51 0.84
CA HIS A 38 18.67 -3.94 0.91
C HIS A 38 19.91 -4.82 0.68
N ALA A 39 21.04 -4.44 1.30
CA ALA A 39 22.34 -5.08 1.12
C ALA A 39 22.35 -6.59 1.40
N ASP A 40 21.47 -7.06 2.29
CA ASP A 40 21.26 -8.46 2.64
C ASP A 40 20.65 -9.30 1.50
N HIS A 41 20.09 -8.63 0.49
CA HIS A 41 19.49 -9.23 -0.69
C HIS A 41 20.15 -8.79 -2.00
N LYS A 42 21.23 -8.01 -1.98
CA LYS A 42 21.86 -7.44 -3.19
C LYS A 42 22.21 -8.47 -4.27
N ASP A 43 22.57 -9.70 -3.88
CA ASP A 43 22.99 -10.76 -4.79
C ASP A 43 21.82 -11.56 -5.40
N LYS A 44 20.56 -11.19 -5.08
CA LYS A 44 19.39 -11.90 -5.59
C LYS A 44 19.15 -11.58 -7.06
N SER A 45 18.80 -12.60 -7.84
CA SER A 45 18.61 -12.50 -9.29
C SER A 45 17.33 -11.74 -9.70
N TRP A 46 16.40 -11.52 -8.78
CA TRP A 46 15.11 -10.88 -9.05
C TRP A 46 15.16 -9.35 -9.07
N TRP A 47 16.29 -8.71 -8.72
CA TRP A 47 16.43 -7.26 -8.81
C TRP A 47 16.36 -6.79 -10.27
N PRO A 48 15.46 -5.84 -10.61
CA PRO A 48 15.54 -5.10 -11.87
C PRO A 48 16.95 -4.52 -12.08
N LYS A 49 17.41 -4.50 -13.33
CA LYS A 49 18.75 -3.97 -13.67
C LYS A 49 18.76 -2.45 -13.84
N MET A 50 17.58 -1.83 -13.91
CA MET A 50 17.39 -0.40 -14.14
C MET A 50 18.04 0.09 -15.45
N GLN A 51 17.94 -0.73 -16.50
CA GLN A 51 18.53 -0.43 -17.81
C GLN A 51 17.48 -0.08 -18.87
N THR A 52 16.19 -0.31 -18.56
CA THR A 52 15.09 -0.07 -19.50
C THR A 52 14.02 0.82 -18.89
N ARG A 53 13.25 1.51 -19.75
CA ARG A 53 12.06 2.24 -19.32
C ARG A 53 11.05 1.31 -18.61
N GLN A 54 11.00 0.05 -19.00
CA GLN A 54 10.10 -0.93 -18.39
C GLN A 54 10.52 -1.24 -16.95
N ASP A 55 11.83 -1.38 -16.71
CA ASP A 55 12.38 -1.59 -15.36
C ASP A 55 11.98 -0.43 -14.44
N LEU A 56 12.12 0.81 -14.92
CA LEU A 56 11.75 2.01 -14.17
C LEU A 56 10.25 2.06 -13.87
N ILE A 57 9.40 1.83 -14.89
CA ILE A 57 7.94 1.83 -14.72
C ILE A 57 7.52 0.77 -13.70
N GLN A 58 8.05 -0.46 -13.82
CA GLN A 58 7.74 -1.55 -12.91
C GLN A 58 8.20 -1.23 -11.48
N THR A 59 9.42 -0.74 -11.33
CA THR A 59 9.99 -0.39 -10.02
C THR A 59 9.18 0.70 -9.34
N CYS A 60 8.91 1.83 -10.02
CA CYS A 60 8.10 2.90 -9.47
C CYS A 60 6.68 2.43 -9.13
N THR A 61 6.08 1.59 -9.97
CA THR A 61 4.74 1.03 -9.73
C THR A 61 4.71 0.15 -8.48
N ILE A 62 5.73 -0.69 -8.28
CA ILE A 62 5.86 -1.54 -7.09
C ILE A 62 6.05 -0.69 -5.83
N ILE A 63 6.90 0.34 -5.90
CA ILE A 63 7.11 1.25 -4.77
C ILE A 63 5.80 1.94 -4.39
N ILE A 64 5.10 2.56 -5.36
CA ILE A 64 3.81 3.22 -5.12
C ILE A 64 2.78 2.23 -4.58
N TRP A 65 2.67 1.04 -5.16
CA TRP A 65 1.75 -0.01 -4.69
C TRP A 65 2.02 -0.40 -3.23
N THR A 66 3.30 -0.64 -2.91
CA THR A 66 3.74 -1.08 -1.58
C THR A 66 3.48 0.00 -0.54
N SER A 67 3.77 1.26 -0.86
CA SER A 67 3.60 2.38 0.07
C SER A 67 2.16 2.83 0.24
N SER A 68 1.26 2.48 -0.68
CA SER A 68 -0.15 2.92 -0.66
C SER A 68 -1.10 1.76 -0.41
N ALA A 69 -1.62 1.15 -1.48
CA ALA A 69 -2.72 0.20 -1.43
C ALA A 69 -2.37 -1.11 -0.70
N LEU A 70 -1.13 -1.60 -0.79
CA LEU A 70 -0.73 -2.79 -0.03
C LEU A 70 -0.77 -2.50 1.46
N HIS A 71 -0.12 -1.40 1.88
CA HIS A 71 -0.09 -0.97 3.26
C HIS A 71 -1.51 -0.78 3.82
N ALA A 72 -2.36 -0.05 3.11
CA ALA A 72 -3.76 0.17 3.50
C ALA A 72 -4.55 -1.14 3.65
N ALA A 73 -4.26 -2.17 2.84
CA ALA A 73 -4.96 -3.45 2.89
C ALA A 73 -4.52 -4.37 4.04
N VAL A 74 -3.25 -4.32 4.46
CA VAL A 74 -2.66 -5.29 5.41
C VAL A 74 -2.50 -4.77 6.82
N ASN A 75 -2.76 -3.48 7.08
CA ASN A 75 -2.66 -2.91 8.42
C ASN A 75 -3.59 -3.61 9.44
N PHE A 76 -4.52 -4.48 9.01
CA PHE A 76 -5.45 -5.19 9.88
C PHE A 76 -5.53 -6.70 9.63
N GLY A 77 -5.06 -7.46 10.62
CA GLY A 77 -5.49 -8.84 10.84
C GLY A 77 -4.37 -9.82 11.18
N HIS A 78 -4.24 -10.17 12.46
CA HIS A 78 -3.50 -11.35 12.88
C HIS A 78 -4.47 -12.44 13.36
N ARG A 79 -4.23 -13.69 12.94
CA ARG A 79 -4.95 -14.88 13.42
C ARG A 79 -3.95 -15.89 13.98
N ARG A 80 -4.30 -16.51 15.11
CA ARG A 80 -3.50 -17.56 15.77
C ARG A 80 -4.15 -18.94 15.57
N LEU A 81 -3.33 -19.99 15.60
CA LEU A 81 -3.74 -21.39 15.40
C LEU A 81 -4.50 -21.98 16.61
N LEU A 82 -5.36 -22.97 16.36
CA LEU A 82 -6.12 -23.70 17.38
C LEU A 82 -5.22 -24.69 18.16
N PRO A 83 -5.57 -25.03 19.43
CA PRO A 83 -4.87 -26.05 20.21
C PRO A 83 -5.01 -27.46 19.59
N GLU A 84 -3.97 -28.29 19.71
CA GLU A 84 -3.95 -29.66 19.18
C GLU A 84 -4.78 -30.65 20.01
N GLU A 85 -5.40 -31.64 19.35
CA GLU A 85 -6.21 -32.67 20.02
C GLU A 85 -5.38 -33.47 21.05
N GLY A 86 -5.94 -33.69 22.24
CA GLY A 86 -5.27 -34.42 23.33
C GLY A 86 -4.43 -33.54 24.27
N THR A 87 -4.29 -32.24 24.00
CA THR A 87 -3.69 -31.28 24.94
C THR A 87 -4.66 -30.91 26.06
N LYS A 88 -4.14 -30.42 27.19
CA LYS A 88 -4.99 -29.93 28.30
C LYS A 88 -5.83 -28.73 27.86
N GLU A 89 -5.27 -27.92 26.97
CA GLU A 89 -5.89 -26.77 26.34
C GLU A 89 -7.06 -27.18 25.43
N TYR A 90 -6.96 -28.31 24.73
CA TYR A 90 -8.04 -28.87 23.92
C TYR A 90 -9.19 -29.43 24.78
N GLU A 91 -8.89 -30.08 25.91
CA GLU A 91 -9.92 -30.54 26.85
C GLU A 91 -10.61 -29.38 27.59
N GLU A 92 -9.87 -28.31 27.93
CA GLU A 92 -10.48 -27.07 28.45
C GLU A 92 -11.37 -26.40 27.39
N MET A 93 -10.96 -26.43 26.12
CA MET A 93 -11.78 -25.91 25.02
C MET A 93 -13.10 -26.65 24.86
N LYS A 94 -13.15 -27.98 25.07
CA LYS A 94 -14.40 -28.74 25.03
C LYS A 94 -15.37 -28.39 26.16
N THR A 95 -14.84 -28.11 27.35
CA THR A 95 -15.64 -27.94 28.58
C THR A 95 -15.96 -26.48 28.90
N ASN A 96 -15.08 -25.55 28.54
CA ASN A 96 -15.25 -24.12 28.67
C ASN A 96 -14.56 -23.39 27.50
N PRO A 97 -15.19 -23.41 26.30
CA PRO A 97 -14.59 -22.87 25.09
C PRO A 97 -14.27 -21.38 25.18
N GLU A 98 -15.08 -20.60 25.90
CA GLU A 98 -14.85 -19.17 26.10
C GLU A 98 -13.59 -18.91 26.93
N ARG A 99 -13.40 -19.64 28.05
CA ARG A 99 -12.20 -19.51 28.87
C ARG A 99 -10.95 -20.00 28.14
N ALA A 100 -11.05 -21.11 27.42
CA ALA A 100 -9.96 -21.61 26.60
C ALA A 100 -9.58 -20.60 25.50
N LEU A 101 -10.56 -19.97 24.87
CA LEU A 101 -10.33 -18.89 23.92
C LEU A 101 -9.63 -17.69 24.58
N LEU A 102 -10.12 -17.23 25.73
CA LEU A 102 -9.52 -16.10 26.45
C LEU A 102 -8.07 -16.35 26.90
N LYS A 103 -7.70 -17.61 27.14
CA LYS A 103 -6.32 -18.02 27.48
C LYS A 103 -5.41 -18.15 26.26
N THR A 104 -5.97 -18.38 25.08
CA THR A 104 -5.19 -18.50 23.83
C THR A 104 -4.94 -17.13 23.18
N ILE A 105 -5.80 -16.15 23.43
CA ILE A 105 -5.64 -14.76 22.99
C ILE A 105 -4.81 -13.92 23.97
N THR A 106 -4.51 -12.69 23.57
CA THR A 106 -3.75 -11.72 24.36
C THR A 106 -4.35 -11.50 25.75
N PRO A 107 -3.53 -11.52 26.83
CA PRO A 107 -4.00 -11.22 28.18
C PRO A 107 -4.56 -9.80 28.30
N LYS A 108 -5.56 -9.61 29.16
CA LYS A 108 -6.34 -8.36 29.30
C LYS A 108 -5.52 -7.05 29.28
N LEU A 109 -4.44 -6.96 30.04
CA LEU A 109 -3.62 -5.73 30.10
C LEU A 109 -2.96 -5.45 28.75
N GLN A 110 -2.38 -6.48 28.13
CA GLN A 110 -1.76 -6.35 26.82
C GLN A 110 -2.81 -6.08 25.74
N THR A 111 -4.00 -6.67 25.82
CA THR A 111 -5.12 -6.34 24.91
C THR A 111 -5.52 -4.88 24.99
N LEU A 112 -5.53 -4.27 26.18
CA LEU A 112 -5.82 -2.84 26.30
C LEU A 112 -4.76 -1.98 25.62
N ILE A 113 -3.48 -2.32 25.80
CA ILE A 113 -2.37 -1.65 25.12
C ILE A 113 -2.48 -1.83 23.60
N ASP A 114 -2.68 -3.06 23.15
CA ASP A 114 -2.80 -3.40 21.73
C ASP A 114 -3.99 -2.70 21.09
N LEU A 115 -5.16 -2.65 21.75
CA LEU A 115 -6.33 -1.92 21.25
C LEU A 115 -6.07 -0.42 21.17
N SER A 116 -5.41 0.18 22.16
CA SER A 116 -5.04 1.60 22.12
C SER A 116 -4.05 1.91 20.99
N VAL A 117 -3.06 1.03 20.78
CA VAL A 117 -2.09 1.18 19.69
C VAL A 117 -2.79 1.01 18.34
N ILE A 118 -3.59 -0.04 18.15
CA ILE A 118 -4.33 -0.27 16.91
C ILE A 118 -5.28 0.89 16.63
N GLU A 119 -5.99 1.41 17.63
CA GLU A 119 -6.88 2.58 17.43
C GLU A 119 -6.09 3.78 16.89
N ILE A 120 -4.91 4.07 17.44
CA ILE A 120 -4.04 5.14 16.92
C ILE A 120 -3.59 4.82 15.50
N LEU A 121 -3.10 3.60 15.25
CA LEU A 121 -2.58 3.18 13.95
C LEU A 121 -3.64 3.09 12.85
N SER A 122 -4.91 3.04 13.22
CA SER A 122 -6.04 2.91 12.29
C SER A 122 -6.69 4.23 11.91
N ARG A 123 -6.24 5.35 12.49
CA ARG A 123 -6.87 6.66 12.31
C ARG A 123 -6.15 7.44 11.22
N HIS A 124 -6.92 7.91 10.25
CA HIS A 124 -6.44 8.88 9.28
C HIS A 124 -6.28 10.25 9.96
N ALA A 125 -5.11 10.87 9.77
CA ALA A 125 -4.87 12.25 10.16
C ALA A 125 -5.70 13.21 9.27
N SER A 126 -6.00 14.40 9.79
CA SER A 126 -6.81 15.39 9.08
C SER A 126 -6.07 16.04 7.91
N ASP A 127 -4.74 16.00 7.94
CA ASP A 127 -3.82 16.50 6.92
C ASP A 127 -3.27 15.37 6.02
N GLU A 128 -3.89 14.19 6.05
CA GLU A 128 -3.49 13.04 5.23
C GLU A 128 -3.60 13.33 3.72
N VAL A 129 -2.63 12.83 2.95
CA VAL A 129 -2.59 13.00 1.49
C VAL A 129 -2.87 11.65 0.81
N TYR A 130 -4.08 11.50 0.29
CA TYR A 130 -4.56 10.27 -0.32
C TYR A 130 -4.02 10.05 -1.75
N LEU A 131 -4.05 8.78 -2.18
CA LEU A 131 -3.65 8.37 -3.51
C LEU A 131 -4.43 9.12 -4.59
N GLY A 132 -3.71 9.72 -5.54
CA GLY A 132 -4.28 10.58 -6.58
C GLY A 132 -4.42 12.05 -6.20
N THR A 133 -3.96 12.43 -5.00
CA THR A 133 -3.88 13.83 -4.55
C THR A 133 -2.43 14.23 -4.24
N ARG A 134 -2.15 15.54 -4.18
CA ARG A 134 -0.89 16.10 -3.68
C ARG A 134 -1.16 17.31 -2.80
N ASP A 135 -0.23 17.56 -1.90
CA ASP A 135 -0.17 18.71 -0.99
C ASP A 135 -0.04 20.06 -1.72
N ASN A 136 0.71 20.10 -2.82
CA ASN A 136 0.92 21.30 -3.63
C ASN A 136 0.46 21.08 -5.09
N PRO A 137 -0.51 21.86 -5.61
CA PRO A 137 -0.98 21.71 -6.99
C PRO A 137 0.08 22.08 -8.04
N ASN A 138 1.11 22.86 -7.67
CA ASN A 138 2.18 23.33 -8.55
C ASN A 138 3.50 22.57 -8.32
N TRP A 139 3.43 21.29 -7.96
CA TRP A 139 4.60 20.41 -7.74
C TRP A 139 5.49 20.25 -8.99
N THR A 140 5.00 20.65 -10.17
CA THR A 140 5.78 20.82 -11.39
C THR A 140 5.16 21.92 -12.25
N SER A 141 5.99 22.59 -13.07
CA SER A 141 5.53 23.51 -14.11
C SER A 141 5.12 22.80 -15.41
N ASP A 142 5.42 21.52 -15.55
CA ASP A 142 5.16 20.77 -16.78
C ASP A 142 3.67 20.38 -16.90
N GLU A 143 3.00 20.84 -17.96
CA GLU A 143 1.56 20.57 -18.16
C GLU A 143 1.25 19.07 -18.36
N LYS A 144 2.13 18.34 -19.04
CA LYS A 144 1.90 16.92 -19.39
C LYS A 144 1.79 16.01 -18.14
N PRO A 145 2.74 16.05 -17.18
CA PRO A 145 2.60 15.34 -15.91
C PRO A 145 1.37 15.77 -15.10
N LEU A 146 1.05 17.08 -15.08
CA LEU A 146 -0.15 17.58 -14.37
C LEU A 146 -1.43 16.99 -14.95
N GLU A 147 -1.56 16.95 -16.28
CA GLU A 147 -2.72 16.35 -16.94
C GLU A 147 -2.78 14.83 -16.72
N ALA A 148 -1.65 14.14 -16.77
CA ALA A 148 -1.57 12.72 -16.46
C ALA A 148 -2.00 12.42 -15.02
N PHE A 149 -1.58 13.25 -14.07
CA PHE A 149 -1.96 13.12 -12.66
C PHE A 149 -3.46 13.37 -12.44
N LYS A 150 -4.04 14.37 -13.13
CA LYS A 150 -5.50 14.59 -13.12
C LYS A 150 -6.28 13.38 -13.65
N ARG A 151 -5.82 12.78 -14.76
CA ARG A 151 -6.43 11.54 -15.29
C ARG A 151 -6.32 10.37 -14.31
N PHE A 152 -5.20 10.26 -13.60
CA PHE A 152 -5.01 9.26 -12.56
C PHE A 152 -6.03 9.41 -11.43
N GLY A 153 -6.17 10.62 -10.85
CA GLY A 153 -7.17 10.90 -9.83
C GLY A 153 -8.61 10.57 -10.28
N LYS A 154 -9.00 11.00 -11.48
CA LYS A 154 -10.31 10.66 -12.06
C LYS A 154 -10.52 9.15 -12.22
N THR A 155 -9.46 8.42 -12.61
CA THR A 155 -9.54 6.96 -12.75
C THR A 155 -9.79 6.30 -11.39
N LEU A 156 -9.21 6.82 -10.31
CA LEU A 156 -9.45 6.32 -8.95
C LEU A 156 -10.89 6.59 -8.49
N GLU A 157 -11.44 7.77 -8.77
CA GLU A 157 -12.86 8.08 -8.51
C GLU A 157 -13.79 7.08 -9.23
N GLU A 158 -13.52 6.80 -10.51
CA GLU A 158 -14.29 5.82 -11.29
C GLU A 158 -14.14 4.39 -10.75
N ILE A 159 -12.97 4.04 -10.21
CA ILE A 159 -12.74 2.75 -9.54
C ILE A 159 -13.56 2.69 -8.25
N GLU A 160 -13.57 3.75 -7.44
CA GLU A 160 -14.33 3.78 -6.19
C GLU A 160 -15.82 3.54 -6.45
N VAL A 161 -16.40 4.22 -7.45
CA VAL A 161 -17.79 4.00 -7.88
C VAL A 161 -18.05 2.53 -8.25
N LYS A 162 -17.09 1.86 -8.90
CA LYS A 162 -17.22 0.42 -9.21
C LYS A 162 -17.14 -0.45 -7.95
N LEU A 163 -16.31 -0.08 -6.98
CA LEU A 163 -16.18 -0.80 -5.71
C LEU A 163 -17.44 -0.65 -4.82
N VAL A 164 -18.06 0.53 -4.82
CA VAL A 164 -19.37 0.78 -4.18
C VAL A 164 -20.42 -0.16 -4.77
N LYS A 165 -20.58 -0.15 -6.09
CA LYS A 165 -21.54 -1.04 -6.78
C LYS A 165 -21.29 -2.52 -6.47
N ARG A 166 -20.03 -2.94 -6.40
CA ARG A 166 -19.68 -4.32 -6.03
C ARG A 166 -20.07 -4.67 -4.59
N ASN A 167 -19.97 -3.72 -3.67
CA ASN A 167 -20.42 -3.94 -2.28
C ASN A 167 -21.95 -4.03 -2.19
N GLU A 168 -22.68 -3.38 -3.08
CA GLU A 168 -24.15 -3.44 -3.15
C GLU A 168 -24.67 -4.69 -3.90
N GLU A 169 -23.79 -5.39 -4.62
CA GLU A 169 -24.17 -6.54 -5.43
C GLU A 169 -24.42 -7.78 -4.56
N GLY A 170 -25.69 -8.15 -4.36
CA GLY A 170 -26.09 -9.26 -3.48
C GLY A 170 -25.55 -10.65 -3.88
N SER A 171 -25.02 -10.81 -5.09
CA SER A 171 -24.31 -12.01 -5.55
C SER A 171 -22.92 -12.12 -4.88
N LEU A 172 -22.28 -11.00 -4.54
CA LEU A 172 -20.92 -10.91 -4.01
C LEU A 172 -20.88 -10.94 -2.47
N ARG A 173 -21.52 -11.95 -1.87
CA ARG A 173 -21.76 -12.05 -0.42
C ARG A 173 -20.51 -11.96 0.45
N ASN A 174 -19.35 -12.40 -0.04
CA ASN A 174 -18.07 -12.35 0.69
C ASN A 174 -17.58 -10.92 0.94
N ARG A 175 -18.14 -9.93 0.25
CA ARG A 175 -17.79 -8.51 0.42
C ARG A 175 -18.43 -7.87 1.65
N ILE A 176 -19.44 -8.51 2.24
CA ILE A 176 -20.15 -8.03 3.44
C ILE A 176 -20.03 -9.06 4.57
N GLY A 177 -20.21 -10.34 4.22
CA GLY A 177 -20.17 -11.45 5.16
C GLY A 177 -21.31 -11.41 6.20
N PRO A 178 -21.29 -12.33 7.17
CA PRO A 178 -22.32 -12.42 8.21
C PRO A 178 -22.29 -11.27 9.23
N VAL A 179 -21.21 -10.48 9.26
CA VAL A 179 -21.01 -9.35 10.17
C VAL A 179 -21.54 -8.02 9.61
N ASN A 180 -22.16 -8.04 8.44
CA ASN A 180 -22.70 -6.86 7.76
C ASN A 180 -21.68 -5.71 7.57
N MET A 181 -20.42 -6.05 7.25
CA MET A 181 -19.33 -5.09 7.11
C MET A 181 -18.81 -5.08 5.68
N PRO A 182 -19.17 -4.07 4.86
CA PRO A 182 -18.69 -3.96 3.48
C PRO A 182 -17.16 -3.83 3.41
N TYR A 183 -16.55 -4.48 2.43
CA TYR A 183 -15.11 -4.37 2.19
C TYR A 183 -14.78 -3.04 1.51
N THR A 184 -14.29 -2.08 2.31
CA THR A 184 -13.99 -0.70 1.90
C THR A 184 -12.52 -0.30 2.02
N LEU A 185 -11.64 -1.18 2.51
CA LEU A 185 -10.21 -0.89 2.75
C LEU A 185 -9.45 -0.42 1.50
N LEU A 186 -9.95 -0.70 0.30
CA LEU A 186 -9.35 -0.27 -0.97
C LEU A 186 -10.15 0.82 -1.68
N TYR A 187 -10.98 1.56 -0.95
CA TYR A 187 -11.59 2.78 -1.48
C TYR A 187 -10.51 3.88 -1.46
N PRO A 188 -10.22 4.54 -2.59
CA PRO A 188 -9.17 5.56 -2.66
C PRO A 188 -9.32 6.69 -1.64
N THR A 189 -10.56 7.13 -1.37
CA THR A 189 -10.84 8.29 -0.51
C THR A 189 -11.33 7.92 0.88
N SER A 190 -11.04 8.80 1.85
CA SER A 190 -11.58 8.75 3.21
C SER A 190 -11.66 10.16 3.82
N GLU A 191 -12.51 10.27 4.84
CA GLU A 191 -12.48 11.37 5.81
C GLU A 191 -11.45 11.07 6.93
N GLU A 192 -11.21 12.04 7.79
CA GLU A 192 -10.39 11.86 9.01
C GLU A 192 -10.98 10.80 9.96
N GLY A 193 -10.11 10.18 10.77
CA GLY A 193 -10.51 9.25 11.82
C GLY A 193 -10.55 7.78 11.40
N LEU A 194 -11.34 6.98 12.12
CA LEU A 194 -11.40 5.53 12.00
C LEU A 194 -12.50 5.12 11.02
N THR A 195 -12.16 5.02 9.74
CA THR A 195 -13.16 4.89 8.66
C THR A 195 -13.17 3.53 7.98
N ALA A 196 -12.13 2.71 8.18
CA ALA A 196 -11.91 1.44 7.47
C ALA A 196 -11.95 1.58 5.93
N ARG A 197 -11.48 2.72 5.41
CA ARG A 197 -11.36 3.05 3.99
C ARG A 197 -10.31 4.14 3.79
N GLY A 198 -9.95 4.43 2.54
CA GLY A 198 -8.94 5.42 2.21
C GLY A 198 -7.60 4.78 1.95
N ILE A 199 -6.94 5.22 0.87
CA ILE A 199 -5.59 4.77 0.51
C ILE A 199 -4.67 5.99 0.59
N PRO A 200 -3.86 6.13 1.66
CA PRO A 200 -2.81 7.14 1.73
C PRO A 200 -1.75 6.97 0.62
N ASN A 201 -1.02 8.03 0.27
CA ASN A 201 0.10 7.93 -0.66
C ASN A 201 1.29 7.12 -0.09
N SER A 202 1.40 7.05 1.23
CA SER A 202 2.56 6.55 1.95
C SER A 202 2.21 5.68 3.16
N ILE A 203 3.23 5.04 3.73
CA ILE A 203 3.20 4.43 5.06
C ILE A 203 3.33 5.58 6.07
N SER A 204 2.19 6.22 6.39
CA SER A 204 2.11 7.42 7.25
C SER A 204 1.78 7.10 8.71
N ILE A 205 1.40 5.86 9.01
CA ILE A 205 1.09 5.35 10.35
C ILE A 205 1.27 3.83 10.37
#